data_AF-A0A7J3MMB1-F1
#
_entry.id   AF-A0A7J3MMB1-F1
#
_cell.length_a   1.000
_cell.length_b   1.000
_cell.length_c   1.000
_cell.angle_alpha   90.00
_cell.angle_beta   90.00
_cell.angle_gamma   90.00
#
_symmetry.space_group_name_H-M   'P 1'
#
loop_
_entity.id
_entity.type
_entity.pdbx_description
1 polymer ?
#
loop_
_entity_poly.entity_id
_entity_poly.type
_entity_poly.pdbx_seq_one_letter_code
_entity_poly.pdbx_strand_id
1 'polypeptide(L)'
;MSNVEIPPPPPPPPPSMQYVVEIPLSYQIQTSTIVFEEKASRLELLVRILWSFLTTLVGLVYSLVFGIILAVYSIVASILNIINFFAILITGKRWKPAFNWQLKLITKSATLNARLYNYSLRRMPYFGLMTDKRPPLEMEPEPSKTPVGVLA
;
A
#
# COMPACT_ATOMS: atom_id res chain seq x y z
N MET A 1 26.56 3.02 -67.02
CA MET A 1 25.43 2.56 -66.18
C MET A 1 25.68 3.09 -64.78
N SER A 2 25.04 4.20 -64.41
CA SER A 2 25.20 4.84 -63.10
C SER A 2 24.23 4.18 -62.09
N ASN A 3 24.78 3.59 -61.03
CA ASN A 3 23.99 3.02 -59.94
C ASN A 3 23.23 4.14 -59.21
N VAL A 4 21.90 4.04 -59.19
CA VAL A 4 21.02 4.92 -58.41
C VAL A 4 20.92 4.33 -57.00
N GLU A 5 21.58 4.98 -56.06
CA GLU A 5 21.55 4.62 -54.64
C GLU A 5 20.23 5.10 -54.03
N ILE A 6 19.35 4.17 -53.67
CA ILE A 6 18.04 4.49 -53.06
C ILE A 6 18.28 4.86 -51.59
N PRO A 7 17.86 6.05 -51.13
CA PRO A 7 18.04 6.42 -49.72
C PRO A 7 17.21 5.49 -48.81
N PRO A 8 17.72 5.14 -47.62
CA PRO A 8 17.01 4.27 -46.70
C PRO A 8 15.69 4.89 -46.24
N PRO A 9 14.64 4.07 -45.98
CA PRO A 9 13.36 4.58 -45.53
C PRO A 9 13.50 5.33 -44.20
N PRO A 10 12.69 6.39 -43.97
CA PRO A 10 12.72 7.14 -42.73
C PRO A 10 12.43 6.22 -41.54
N PRO A 11 13.09 6.42 -40.39
CA PRO A 11 12.85 5.62 -39.20
C PRO A 11 11.38 5.70 -38.78
N PRO A 12 10.80 4.60 -38.26
CA PRO A 12 9.42 4.61 -37.79
C PRO A 12 9.23 5.71 -36.74
N PRO A 13 8.06 6.39 -36.73
CA PRO A 13 7.79 7.42 -35.75
C PRO A 13 7.95 6.84 -34.33
N PRO A 14 8.52 7.61 -33.38
CA PRO A 14 8.73 7.13 -32.03
C PRO A 14 7.40 6.63 -31.46
N PRO A 15 7.39 5.47 -30.76
CA PRO A 15 6.17 4.95 -30.16
C PRO A 15 5.57 6.04 -29.29
N SER A 16 4.30 6.37 -29.56
CA SER A 16 3.51 7.34 -28.79
C SER A 16 3.81 7.15 -27.32
N MET A 17 4.36 8.17 -26.65
CA MET A 17 4.76 8.12 -25.24
C MET A 17 3.66 7.47 -24.40
N GLN A 18 3.75 6.17 -24.20
CA GLN A 18 3.05 5.49 -23.13
C GLN A 18 3.83 5.93 -21.89
N TYR A 19 3.33 6.96 -21.23
CA TYR A 19 3.73 7.27 -19.87
C TYR A 19 3.26 6.11 -18.99
N VAL A 20 4.02 5.02 -19.03
CA VAL A 20 4.00 3.99 -18.00
C VAL A 20 4.58 4.68 -16.78
N VAL A 21 3.71 5.31 -16.01
CA VAL A 21 4.06 5.74 -14.65
C VAL A 21 4.21 4.44 -13.87
N GLU A 22 5.43 3.92 -13.81
CA GLU A 22 5.79 2.88 -12.85
C GLU A 22 5.58 3.47 -11.47
N ILE A 23 4.43 3.15 -10.87
CA ILE A 23 4.16 3.52 -9.48
C ILE A 23 4.99 2.55 -8.64
N PRO A 24 6.01 3.00 -7.88
CA PRO A 24 6.65 2.11 -6.93
C PRO A 24 5.61 1.81 -5.84
N LEU A 25 4.86 0.74 -6.04
CA LEU A 25 4.18 0.03 -4.96
C LEU A 25 5.31 -0.52 -4.07
N SER A 26 5.77 0.32 -3.13
CA SER A 26 6.66 -0.09 -2.04
C SER A 26 5.86 -0.98 -1.09
N TYR A 27 5.49 -2.16 -1.55
CA TYR A 27 4.90 -3.19 -0.71
C TYR A 27 6.05 -4.03 -0.16
N GLN A 28 6.59 -3.60 0.98
CA GLN A 28 7.57 -4.35 1.73
C GLN A 28 6.82 -5.23 2.74
N ILE A 29 6.76 -6.53 2.46
CA ILE A 29 6.25 -7.53 3.40
C ILE A 29 7.33 -7.70 4.48
N GLN A 30 7.02 -7.36 5.72
CA GLN A 30 7.93 -7.63 6.82
C GLN A 30 7.97 -9.14 7.06
N THR A 31 9.15 -9.73 6.91
CA THR A 31 9.41 -11.12 7.28
C THR A 31 9.95 -11.15 8.72
N SER A 32 9.36 -11.99 9.58
CA SER A 32 9.86 -12.22 10.93
C SER A 32 10.38 -13.65 11.05
N THR A 33 11.67 -13.81 11.34
CA THR A 33 12.22 -15.09 11.76
C THR A 33 11.85 -15.31 13.23
N ILE A 34 11.03 -16.31 13.50
CA ILE A 34 10.63 -16.71 14.86
C ILE A 34 11.49 -17.88 15.33
N VAL A 35 12.03 -17.79 16.53
CA VAL A 35 12.74 -18.90 17.19
C VAL A 35 11.71 -19.67 18.01
N PHE A 36 11.68 -21.00 17.87
CA PHE A 36 10.80 -21.85 18.66
C PHE A 36 11.24 -21.85 20.13
N GLU A 37 10.32 -21.51 21.03
CA GLU A 37 10.55 -21.50 22.47
C GLU A 37 9.72 -22.61 23.12
N GLU A 38 10.37 -23.54 23.81
CA GLU A 38 9.73 -24.76 24.34
C GLU A 38 9.01 -24.51 25.68
N LYS A 39 9.35 -23.43 26.39
CA LYS A 39 8.77 -23.08 27.69
C LYS A 39 7.78 -21.94 27.52
N ALA A 40 6.53 -22.18 27.92
CA ALA A 40 5.48 -21.16 27.96
C ALA A 40 5.08 -20.86 29.41
N SER A 41 5.02 -19.58 29.78
CA SER A 41 4.62 -19.17 31.13
C SER A 41 3.09 -19.08 31.28
N ARG A 42 2.52 -19.75 32.29
CA ARG A 42 1.06 -19.76 32.55
C ARG A 42 0.51 -18.39 32.94
N LEU A 43 1.29 -17.61 33.71
CA LEU A 43 0.92 -16.25 34.10
C LEU A 43 0.92 -15.32 32.88
N GLU A 44 1.86 -15.55 31.97
CA GLU A 44 1.95 -14.77 30.75
C GLU A 44 0.75 -14.99 29.83
N LEU A 45 0.12 -16.17 29.86
CA LEU A 45 -1.11 -16.43 29.12
C LEU A 45 -2.25 -15.49 29.55
N LEU A 46 -2.36 -15.16 30.84
CA LEU A 46 -3.32 -14.16 31.32
C LEU A 46 -2.96 -12.75 30.85
N VAL A 47 -1.68 -12.37 30.94
CA VAL A 47 -1.19 -11.09 30.43
C VAL A 47 -1.44 -10.97 28.92
N ARG A 48 -1.34 -12.08 28.20
CA ARG A 48 -1.59 -12.16 26.77
C ARG A 48 -3.04 -11.90 26.42
N ILE A 49 -4.00 -12.46 27.15
CA ILE A 49 -5.41 -12.15 26.92
C ILE A 49 -5.66 -10.64 27.03
N LEU A 50 -5.13 -10.02 28.08
CA LEU A 50 -5.27 -8.57 28.30
C LEU A 50 -4.55 -7.75 27.22
N TRP A 51 -3.31 -8.13 26.88
CA TRP A 51 -2.51 -7.44 25.87
C TRP A 51 -3.09 -7.59 24.47
N SER A 52 -3.59 -8.77 24.14
CA SER A 52 -4.25 -9.06 22.87
C SER A 52 -5.53 -8.25 22.73
N PHE A 53 -6.32 -8.12 23.80
CA PHE A 53 -7.50 -7.25 23.80
C PHE A 53 -7.12 -5.79 23.53
N LEU A 54 -6.15 -5.26 24.27
CA LEU A 54 -5.67 -3.88 24.10
C LEU A 54 -5.15 -3.63 22.67
N THR A 55 -4.34 -4.55 22.16
CA THR A 55 -3.73 -4.45 20.83
C THR A 55 -4.76 -4.49 19.71
N THR A 56 -5.80 -5.32 19.84
CA THR A 56 -6.93 -5.38 18.90
C THR A 56 -7.75 -4.10 18.95
N LEU A 57 -8.00 -3.55 20.15
CA LEU A 57 -8.70 -2.28 20.31
C LEU A 57 -7.94 -1.13 19.63
N VAL A 58 -6.63 -1.06 19.83
CA VAL A 58 -5.77 -0.07 19.16
C VAL A 58 -5.79 -0.24 17.64
N GLY A 59 -5.71 -1.49 17.15
CA GLY A 59 -5.81 -1.79 15.72
C GLY A 59 -7.15 -1.34 15.11
N LEU A 60 -8.25 -1.53 15.83
CA LEU A 60 -9.58 -1.07 15.41
C LEU A 60 -9.62 0.46 15.29
N VAL A 61 -9.10 1.18 16.29
CA VAL A 61 -9.03 2.66 16.26
C VAL A 61 -8.24 3.14 15.04
N TYR A 62 -7.06 2.55 14.76
CA TYR A 62 -6.28 2.90 13.56
C TYR A 62 -7.04 2.60 12.26
N SER A 63 -7.69 1.42 12.18
CA SER A 63 -8.48 1.04 11.01
C SER A 63 -9.61 2.03 10.75
N LEU A 64 -10.31 2.47 11.80
CA LEU A 64 -11.40 3.44 11.69
C LEU A 64 -10.90 4.81 11.20
N VAL A 65 -9.80 5.31 11.76
CA VAL A 65 -9.20 6.60 11.33
C VAL A 65 -8.78 6.53 9.86
N PHE A 66 -8.11 5.45 9.45
CA PHE A 66 -7.69 5.29 8.05
C PHE A 66 -8.88 5.11 7.11
N GLY A 67 -9.91 4.39 7.55
CA GLY A 67 -11.17 4.22 6.83
C GLY A 67 -11.85 5.56 6.53
N ILE A 68 -11.94 6.46 7.52
CA ILE A 68 -12.50 7.80 7.34
C ILE A 68 -11.69 8.59 6.31
N ILE A 69 -10.35 8.58 6.42
CA ILE A 69 -9.48 9.28 5.46
C ILE A 69 -9.73 8.76 4.04
N LEU A 70 -9.72 7.43 3.85
CA LEU A 70 -9.94 6.83 2.53
C LEU A 70 -11.35 7.08 1.99
N ALA A 71 -12.37 7.10 2.85
CA ALA A 71 -13.73 7.45 2.46
C ALA A 71 -13.80 8.86 1.87
N VAL A 72 -13.16 9.85 2.51
CA VAL A 72 -13.10 11.23 1.98
C VAL A 72 -12.41 11.26 0.61
N TYR A 73 -11.25 10.61 0.48
CA TYR A 73 -10.56 10.54 -0.82
C TYR A 73 -11.42 9.88 -1.91
N SER A 74 -12.16 8.82 -1.55
CA SER A 74 -13.03 8.07 -2.45
C SER A 74 -14.24 8.89 -2.93
N ILE A 75 -14.85 9.69 -2.04
CA ILE A 75 -15.95 10.60 -2.41
C ILE A 75 -15.47 11.62 -3.44
N VAL A 76 -14.35 12.29 -3.18
CA VAL A 76 -13.78 13.28 -4.12
C VAL A 76 -13.42 12.62 -5.45
N ALA A 77 -12.86 11.41 -5.41
CA ALA A 77 -12.49 10.66 -6.60
C ALA A 77 -13.70 10.27 -7.44
N SER A 78 -14.78 9.85 -6.78
CA SER A 78 -16.04 9.50 -7.43
C SER A 78 -16.65 10.70 -8.15
N ILE A 79 -16.72 11.86 -7.48
CA ILE A 79 -17.22 13.11 -8.08
C ILE A 79 -16.41 13.48 -9.32
N LEU A 80 -15.07 13.48 -9.21
CA LEU A 80 -14.18 13.80 -10.33
C LEU A 80 -14.31 12.78 -11.48
N ASN A 81 -14.59 11.52 -11.19
CA ASN A 81 -14.76 10.50 -12.21
C ASN A 81 -16.07 10.69 -12.99
N ILE A 82 -17.16 11.08 -12.32
CA ILE A 82 -18.42 11.43 -12.97
C ILE A 82 -18.22 12.63 -13.90
N ILE A 83 -17.53 13.68 -13.42
CA ILE A 83 -17.22 14.85 -14.27
C ILE A 83 -16.34 14.45 -15.45
N ASN A 84 -15.31 13.64 -15.22
CA ASN A 84 -14.42 13.14 -16.26
C ASN A 84 -15.16 12.29 -17.31
N PHE A 85 -16.14 11.49 -16.90
CA PHE A 85 -16.99 10.72 -17.81
C PHE A 85 -17.72 11.64 -18.79
N PHE A 86 -18.41 12.67 -18.30
CA PHE A 86 -19.07 13.65 -19.18
C PHE A 86 -18.09 14.46 -20.01
N ALA A 87 -16.93 14.84 -19.44
CA ALA A 87 -15.89 15.56 -20.17
C ALA A 87 -15.34 14.75 -21.36
N ILE A 88 -15.14 13.44 -21.19
CA ILE A 88 -14.68 12.54 -22.26
C ILE A 88 -15.74 12.40 -23.34
N LEU A 89 -17.03 12.30 -23.00
CA LEU A 89 -18.10 12.20 -23.99
C LEU A 89 -18.14 13.43 -24.91
N ILE A 90 -17.90 14.63 -24.36
CA ILE A 90 -17.94 15.89 -25.12
C ILE A 90 -16.64 16.13 -25.89
N THR A 91 -15.48 15.91 -25.24
CA THR A 91 -14.18 16.34 -25.79
C THR A 91 -13.37 15.22 -26.43
N GLY A 92 -13.75 13.96 -26.22
CA GLY A 92 -12.97 12.78 -26.62
C GLY A 92 -11.62 12.63 -25.91
N LYS A 93 -11.29 13.50 -24.95
CA LYS A 93 -9.99 13.55 -24.27
C LYS A 93 -10.15 13.27 -22.78
N ARG A 94 -9.22 12.51 -22.21
CA ARG A 94 -9.17 12.21 -20.77
C ARG A 94 -8.73 13.43 -19.98
N TRP A 95 -9.37 13.67 -18.84
CA TRP A 95 -9.05 14.80 -17.98
C TRP A 95 -7.96 14.44 -16.96
N LYS A 96 -6.80 15.08 -17.08
CA LYS A 96 -5.61 14.80 -16.26
C LYS A 96 -5.81 14.98 -14.74
N PRO A 97 -6.52 16.01 -14.23
CA PRO A 97 -6.80 16.16 -12.81
C PRO A 97 -7.60 15.01 -12.19
N ALA A 98 -8.64 14.51 -12.88
CA ALA A 98 -9.40 13.35 -12.40
C ALA A 98 -8.51 12.10 -12.33
N PHE A 99 -7.68 11.88 -13.36
CA PHE A 99 -6.69 10.79 -13.36
C PHE A 99 -5.70 10.90 -12.19
N ASN A 100 -5.10 12.07 -11.98
CA ASN A 100 -4.16 12.30 -10.88
C ASN A 100 -4.79 12.07 -9.51
N TRP A 101 -6.07 12.43 -9.34
CA TRP A 101 -6.76 12.18 -8.09
C TRP A 101 -7.05 10.69 -7.86
N GLN A 102 -7.41 9.96 -8.92
CA GLN A 102 -7.56 8.51 -8.84
C GLN A 102 -6.24 7.82 -8.48
N LEU A 103 -5.12 8.24 -9.10
CA LEU A 103 -3.80 7.77 -8.71
C LEU A 103 -3.52 8.04 -7.24
N LYS A 104 -3.82 9.24 -6.74
CA LYS A 104 -3.64 9.61 -5.33
C LYS A 104 -4.44 8.71 -4.39
N LEU A 105 -5.69 8.41 -4.73
CA LEU A 105 -6.53 7.48 -3.97
C LEU A 105 -5.92 6.07 -3.95
N ILE A 106 -5.51 5.55 -5.10
CA ILE A 106 -4.91 4.21 -5.22
C ILE A 106 -3.63 4.13 -4.37
N THR A 107 -2.71 5.08 -4.53
CA THR A 107 -1.46 5.09 -3.76
C THR A 107 -1.73 5.21 -2.25
N LYS A 108 -2.62 6.12 -1.83
CA LYS A 108 -2.94 6.28 -0.40
C LYS A 108 -3.64 5.05 0.19
N SER A 109 -4.55 4.42 -0.54
CA SER A 109 -5.21 3.19 -0.10
C SER A 109 -4.21 2.04 0.04
N ALA A 110 -3.33 1.84 -0.94
CA ALA A 110 -2.28 0.83 -0.87
C ALA A 110 -1.35 1.06 0.32
N THR A 111 -0.90 2.31 0.54
CA THR A 111 -0.05 2.67 1.69
C THR A 111 -0.73 2.39 3.03
N LEU A 112 -1.95 2.87 3.24
CA LEU A 112 -2.65 2.72 4.52
C LEU A 112 -3.01 1.26 4.81
N ASN A 113 -3.45 0.52 3.80
CA ASN A 113 -3.72 -0.91 3.93
C ASN A 113 -2.44 -1.68 4.27
N ALA A 114 -1.33 -1.44 3.55
CA ALA A 114 -0.05 -2.09 3.84
C ALA A 114 0.41 -1.85 5.29
N ARG A 115 0.22 -0.63 5.82
CA ARG A 115 0.53 -0.34 7.22
C ARG A 115 -0.34 -1.17 8.19
N LEU A 116 -1.65 -1.27 7.95
CA LEU A 116 -2.55 -2.09 8.79
C LEU A 116 -2.22 -3.58 8.72
N TYR A 117 -1.87 -4.08 7.53
CA TYR A 117 -1.42 -5.45 7.35
C TYR A 117 -0.12 -5.71 8.12
N ASN A 118 0.89 -4.85 7.96
CA ASN A 118 2.15 -4.99 8.69
C ASN A 118 1.97 -4.90 10.21
N TYR A 119 1.07 -4.01 10.67
CA TYR A 119 0.68 -3.96 12.08
C TYR A 119 0.16 -5.31 12.56
N SER A 120 -0.75 -5.93 11.80
CA SER A 120 -1.35 -7.21 12.16
C SER A 120 -0.33 -8.36 12.11
N LEU A 121 0.45 -8.46 11.02
CA LEU A 121 1.43 -9.53 10.79
C LEU A 121 2.49 -9.60 11.88
N ARG A 122 3.05 -8.46 12.31
CA ARG A 122 4.08 -8.43 13.37
C ARG A 122 3.58 -8.95 14.71
N ARG A 123 2.26 -8.95 14.92
CA ARG A 123 1.60 -9.37 16.16
C ARG A 123 1.01 -10.78 16.05
N MET A 124 0.92 -11.35 14.85
CA MET A 124 0.41 -12.71 14.63
C MET A 124 1.18 -13.78 15.40
N PRO A 125 2.53 -13.76 15.51
CA PRO A 125 3.24 -14.75 16.32
C PRO A 125 2.83 -14.70 17.80
N TYR A 126 2.59 -13.50 18.32
CA TYR A 126 2.13 -13.32 19.69
C TYR A 126 0.68 -13.84 19.87
N PHE A 127 -0.21 -13.53 18.93
CA PHE A 127 -1.59 -14.04 18.92
C PHE A 127 -1.65 -15.56 18.70
N GLY A 128 -0.75 -16.11 17.89
CA GLY A 128 -0.68 -17.52 17.52
C GLY A 128 0.08 -18.40 18.51
N LEU A 129 0.40 -17.90 19.70
CA LEU A 129 1.12 -18.64 20.74
C LEU A 129 2.51 -19.13 20.32
N MET A 130 3.15 -18.42 19.38
CA MET A 130 4.47 -18.78 18.84
C MET A 130 5.62 -18.08 19.57
N THR A 131 5.35 -17.01 20.32
CA THR A 131 6.35 -16.28 21.09
C THR A 131 5.71 -15.60 22.30
N ASP A 132 6.52 -15.45 23.35
CA ASP A 132 6.20 -14.76 24.60
C ASP A 132 6.61 -13.26 24.56
N LYS A 133 7.34 -12.85 23.51
CA LYS A 133 7.74 -11.47 23.29
C LYS A 133 6.53 -10.58 22.97
N ARG A 134 6.26 -9.61 23.84
CA ARG A 134 5.18 -8.65 23.68
C ARG A 134 5.47 -7.66 22.54
N PRO A 135 4.55 -7.51 21.56
CA PRO A 135 4.71 -6.53 20.50
C PRO A 135 4.40 -5.10 21.02
N PRO A 136 5.06 -4.06 20.47
CA PRO A 136 4.73 -2.67 20.77
C PRO A 136 3.30 -2.35 20.30
N LEU A 137 2.68 -1.30 20.84
CA LEU A 137 1.35 -0.83 20.43
C LEU A 137 1.38 0.15 19.26
N GLU A 138 2.56 0.65 18.92
CA GLU A 138 2.73 1.69 17.91
C GLU A 138 2.37 1.19 16.50
N MET A 139 1.85 2.11 15.70
CA MET A 139 1.57 1.88 14.29
C MET A 139 2.87 1.78 13.50
N GLU A 140 2.93 0.84 12.57
CA GLU A 140 4.11 0.68 11.72
C GLU A 140 4.36 1.98 10.91
N PRO A 141 5.63 2.41 10.74
CA PRO A 141 5.98 3.51 9.86
C PRO A 141 5.46 3.29 8.43
N GLU A 142 5.44 4.38 7.66
CA GLU A 142 5.08 4.27 6.25
C GLU A 142 6.06 3.32 5.53
N PRO A 143 5.58 2.43 4.63
CA PRO A 143 6.43 1.46 3.94
C PRO A 143 7.61 2.09 3.18
N SER A 144 7.48 3.35 2.76
CA SER A 144 8.53 4.12 2.11
C SER A 144 9.65 4.60 3.04
N LYS A 145 9.43 4.53 4.36
CA LYS A 145 10.34 5.03 5.42
C LYS A 145 10.90 3.91 6.30
N THR A 146 10.49 2.66 6.10
CA THR A 146 10.97 1.52 6.88
C THR A 146 12.33 1.07 6.35
N PRO A 147 13.40 1.04 7.18
CA PRO A 147 14.66 0.42 6.79
C PRO A 147 14.45 -1.08 6.54
N VAL A 148 15.07 -1.61 5.49
CA VAL A 148 15.07 -3.05 5.21
C VAL A 148 15.62 -3.80 6.42
N GLY A 149 14.81 -4.67 7.02
CA GLY A 149 15.28 -5.72 7.94
C GLY A 149 15.61 -5.31 9.38
N VAL A 150 15.25 -4.13 9.88
CA VAL A 150 15.54 -3.76 11.28
C VAL A 150 14.31 -3.98 12.17
N LEU A 151 14.25 -5.16 12.78
CA LEU A 151 13.31 -5.50 13.85
C LEU A 151 13.92 -5.12 15.20
N ALA A 152 13.17 -4.34 15.98
CA ALA A 152 13.27 -4.31 17.44
C ALA A 152 12.27 -5.30 18.04
#